data_AF-A0A2E9WWS3-F1
#
_entry.id   AF-A0A2E9WWS3-F1
#
_cell.length_a   1.000
_cell.length_b   1.000
_cell.length_c   1.000
_cell.angle_alpha   90.00
_cell.angle_beta   90.00
_cell.angle_gamma   90.00
#
_symmetry.space_group_name_H-M   'P 1'
#
loop_
_entity.id
_entity.type
_entity.pdbx_description
1 polymer ?
#
loop_
_entity_poly.entity_id
_entity_poly.type
_entity_poly.pdbx_seq_one_letter_code
_entity_poly.pdbx_strand_id
1 'polypeptide(L)'
;MASHKTVGDFIQTFVPWPTPGETDRIRLRTLVRIRWVAVAGQLNALVVVYYFLGYPLPIIPALVLVLASGLLNLTIISGQISGAPLQTWLSDGKAAVQLGLDTVQLSLLLFLTGGLINPFAVLILAPITIAATVLSRRSTIILGILSITCISLLAFWYLPLPIPPDIFYIPPVYIVGIWVALLTAIILLATYNWYLAESGRRMSRALSDTQTALAREQRLSAMGGLATAVAHELGSPLNTISVVAKEIDNDISDDSPLAEDVDLLVSQSERCREILAALAERPGESEETILRPIPLS
;
A
#
# COMPACT_ATOMS: atom_id res chain seq x y z
N MET A 1 -25.60 -18.37 6.83
CA MET A 1 -25.36 -17.10 6.11
C MET A 1 -23.88 -17.06 5.77
N ALA A 2 -23.49 -17.67 4.65
CA ALA A 2 -22.09 -17.87 4.26
C ALA A 2 -21.57 -16.61 3.56
N SER A 3 -20.51 -16.02 4.10
CA SER A 3 -19.79 -14.90 3.50
C SER A 3 -19.16 -15.36 2.18
N HIS A 4 -19.74 -14.92 1.06
CA HIS A 4 -19.14 -15.07 -0.25
C HIS A 4 -17.90 -14.17 -0.32
N LYS A 5 -16.73 -14.74 0.00
CA LYS A 5 -15.44 -14.12 -0.33
C LYS A 5 -15.32 -14.13 -1.85
N THR A 6 -15.38 -12.96 -2.47
CA THR A 6 -15.19 -12.75 -3.90
C THR A 6 -13.75 -13.13 -4.30
N VAL A 7 -13.52 -13.47 -5.57
CA VAL A 7 -12.16 -13.67 -6.12
C VAL A 7 -11.25 -12.47 -5.83
N GLY A 8 -11.83 -11.27 -5.75
CA GLY A 8 -11.13 -10.04 -5.32
C GLY A 8 -10.58 -10.10 -3.89
N ASP A 9 -11.31 -10.68 -2.93
CA ASP A 9 -10.84 -10.87 -1.55
C ASP A 9 -9.66 -11.84 -1.50
N PHE A 10 -9.72 -12.92 -2.29
CA PHE A 10 -8.63 -13.88 -2.40
C PHE A 10 -7.36 -13.22 -2.94
N ILE A 11 -7.47 -12.43 -4.03
CA ILE A 11 -6.35 -11.68 -4.61
C ILE A 11 -5.79 -10.63 -3.63
N GLN A 12 -6.65 -9.92 -2.88
CA GLN A 12 -6.22 -8.96 -1.86
C GLN A 12 -5.44 -9.60 -0.71
N THR A 13 -5.71 -10.86 -0.36
CA THR A 13 -4.92 -11.59 0.64
C THR A 13 -3.46 -11.83 0.22
N PHE A 14 -3.18 -11.92 -1.08
CA PHE A 14 -1.85 -12.22 -1.61
C PHE A 14 -1.12 -10.98 -2.16
N VAL A 15 -1.85 -9.99 -2.67
CA VAL A 15 -1.33 -8.72 -3.18
C VAL A 15 -2.16 -7.57 -2.58
N PRO A 16 -1.79 -7.05 -1.39
CA PRO A 16 -2.46 -5.90 -0.83
C PRO A 16 -2.16 -4.69 -1.73
N TRP A 17 -3.21 -4.07 -2.29
CA TRP A 17 -3.08 -2.78 -2.95
C TRP A 17 -2.53 -1.76 -1.94
N PRO A 18 -1.54 -0.93 -2.30
CA PRO A 18 -1.03 0.09 -1.41
C PRO A 18 -2.18 1.02 -1.00
N THR A 19 -2.45 1.19 0.29
CA THR A 19 -3.39 2.21 0.75
C THR A 19 -2.82 3.60 0.46
N PRO A 20 -3.64 4.59 0.07
CA PRO A 20 -3.18 5.96 -0.13
C PRO A 20 -2.43 6.46 1.11
N GLY A 21 -1.13 6.74 0.97
CA GLY A 21 -0.24 7.14 2.07
C GLY A 21 0.90 6.16 2.42
N GLU A 22 0.83 4.89 2.02
CA GLU A 22 1.84 3.85 2.31
C GLU A 22 2.74 3.54 1.09
N THR A 23 3.18 4.56 0.34
CA THR A 23 3.78 4.34 -1.00
C THR A 23 5.24 3.86 -1.02
N ASP A 24 5.90 3.64 0.11
CA ASP A 24 7.36 3.42 0.09
C ASP A 24 7.86 2.26 0.97
N ARG A 25 6.94 1.43 1.47
CA ARG A 25 7.27 0.57 2.60
C ARG A 25 6.56 -0.78 2.50
N ILE A 26 7.38 -1.84 2.41
CA ILE A 26 6.91 -3.21 2.25
C ILE A 26 6.60 -3.79 3.63
N ARG A 27 5.43 -4.42 3.77
CA ARG A 27 5.11 -5.19 4.98
C ARG A 27 6.04 -6.40 5.03
N LEU A 28 7.00 -6.36 5.95
CA LEU A 28 7.97 -7.45 6.17
C LEU A 28 7.28 -8.82 6.30
N ARG A 29 6.09 -8.86 6.89
CA ARG A 29 5.26 -10.07 7.03
C ARG A 29 4.99 -10.77 5.69
N THR A 30 4.76 -10.02 4.62
CA THR A 30 4.49 -10.58 3.29
C THR A 30 5.74 -11.25 2.73
N LEU A 31 6.89 -10.58 2.80
CA LEU A 31 8.19 -11.11 2.35
C LEU A 31 8.58 -12.38 3.13
N VAL A 32 8.42 -12.35 4.46
CA VAL A 32 8.72 -13.50 5.33
C VAL A 32 7.84 -14.71 5.00
N ARG A 33 6.54 -14.50 4.76
CA ARG A 33 5.61 -15.58 4.38
C ARG A 33 5.99 -16.22 3.04
N ILE A 34 6.29 -15.40 2.04
CA ILE A 34 6.71 -15.90 0.71
C ILE A 34 7.97 -16.75 0.85
N ARG A 35 8.94 -16.33 1.68
CA ARG A 35 10.14 -17.11 1.95
C ARG A 35 9.86 -18.46 2.61
N TRP A 36 8.98 -18.52 3.61
CA TRP A 36 8.62 -19.80 4.23
C TRP A 36 7.98 -20.77 3.24
N VAL A 37 7.15 -20.26 2.33
CA VAL A 37 6.59 -21.07 1.23
C VAL A 37 7.71 -21.55 0.30
N ALA A 38 8.67 -20.70 -0.07
CA ALA A 38 9.80 -21.07 -0.90
C ALA A 38 10.70 -22.13 -0.24
N VAL A 39 11.06 -21.96 1.03
CA VAL A 39 11.86 -22.91 1.81
C VAL A 39 11.14 -24.26 1.92
N ALA A 40 9.84 -24.26 2.25
CA ALA A 40 9.05 -25.48 2.32
C ALA A 40 8.98 -26.19 0.95
N GLY A 41 8.79 -25.43 -0.13
CA GLY A 41 8.79 -25.96 -1.49
C GLY A 41 10.14 -26.56 -1.90
N GLN A 42 11.25 -25.88 -1.59
CA GLN A 42 12.61 -26.35 -1.87
C GLN A 42 12.94 -27.63 -1.08
N LEU A 43 12.61 -27.67 0.21
CA LEU A 43 12.79 -28.87 1.03
C LEU A 43 11.97 -30.05 0.47
N ASN A 44 10.71 -29.81 0.13
CA ASN A 44 9.86 -30.83 -0.46
C ASN A 44 10.41 -31.35 -1.79
N ALA A 45 10.86 -30.45 -2.68
CA ALA A 45 11.45 -30.84 -3.95
C ALA A 45 12.72 -31.70 -3.74
N LEU A 46 13.60 -31.31 -2.81
CA LEU A 46 14.81 -32.09 -2.51
C LEU A 46 14.47 -33.48 -1.97
N VAL A 47 13.52 -33.59 -1.03
CA VAL A 47 13.08 -34.88 -0.47
C VAL A 47 12.49 -35.77 -1.55
N VAL A 48 11.60 -35.23 -2.38
CA VAL A 48 10.94 -35.98 -3.46
C VAL A 48 11.98 -36.47 -4.47
N VAL A 49 12.85 -35.59 -4.97
CA VAL A 49 13.81 -35.96 -6.02
C VAL A 49 14.87 -36.95 -5.50
N TYR A 50 15.34 -36.79 -4.26
CA TYR A 50 16.36 -37.66 -3.71
C TYR A 50 15.79 -39.03 -3.27
N TYR A 51 14.71 -39.05 -2.48
CA TYR A 51 14.19 -40.30 -1.92
C TYR A 51 13.21 -41.04 -2.83
N PHE A 52 12.37 -40.34 -3.59
CA PHE A 52 11.34 -40.97 -4.41
C PHE A 52 11.78 -41.18 -5.87
N LEU A 53 12.50 -40.21 -6.44
CA LEU A 53 13.02 -40.34 -7.82
C LEU A 53 14.41 -41.00 -7.85
N GLY A 54 15.06 -41.19 -6.70
CA GLY A 54 16.35 -41.90 -6.58
C GLY A 54 17.52 -41.17 -7.24
N TYR A 55 17.43 -39.85 -7.39
CA TYR A 55 18.41 -39.09 -8.14
C TYR A 55 19.67 -38.78 -7.30
N PRO A 56 20.91 -39.00 -7.81
CA PRO A 56 22.13 -38.76 -7.05
C PRO A 56 22.48 -37.26 -7.01
N LEU A 57 21.69 -36.50 -6.25
CA LEU A 57 21.92 -35.09 -6.02
C LEU A 57 22.94 -34.89 -4.91
N PRO A 58 23.74 -33.80 -4.95
CA PRO A 58 24.56 -33.38 -3.82
C PRO A 58 23.64 -32.79 -2.73
N ILE A 59 22.95 -33.68 -2.00
CA ILE A 59 21.87 -33.29 -1.08
C ILE A 59 22.37 -32.49 0.13
N ILE A 60 23.56 -32.78 0.63
CA ILE A 60 24.15 -32.08 1.77
C ILE A 60 24.33 -30.59 1.47
N PRO A 61 25.08 -30.17 0.42
CA PRO A 61 25.22 -28.75 0.12
C PRO A 61 23.89 -28.09 -0.29
N ALA A 62 22.98 -28.82 -0.95
CA ALA A 62 21.65 -28.29 -1.26
C ALA A 62 20.82 -28.00 0.01
N LEU A 63 20.79 -28.92 0.97
CA LEU A 63 20.13 -28.72 2.26
C LEU A 63 20.76 -27.57 3.06
N VAL A 64 22.10 -27.46 3.06
CA VAL A 64 22.80 -26.36 3.73
C VAL A 64 22.36 -25.01 3.16
N LEU A 65 22.25 -24.87 1.83
CA LEU A 65 21.76 -23.63 1.21
C LEU A 65 20.31 -23.30 1.61
N VAL A 66 19.42 -24.30 1.62
CA VAL A 66 18.01 -24.09 2.01
C VAL A 66 17.89 -23.73 3.49
N LEU A 67 18.62 -24.42 4.36
CA LEU A 67 18.63 -24.14 5.80
C LEU A 67 19.28 -22.79 6.13
N ALA A 68 20.35 -22.39 5.43
CA ALA A 68 20.96 -21.08 5.56
C ALA A 68 19.98 -19.95 5.19
N SER A 69 19.19 -20.15 4.13
CA SER A 69 18.12 -19.21 3.74
C SER A 69 17.03 -19.12 4.82
N GLY A 70 16.63 -20.27 5.39
CA GLY A 70 15.70 -20.33 6.52
C GLY A 70 16.24 -19.64 7.78
N LEU A 71 17.53 -19.82 8.10
CA LEU A 71 18.17 -19.21 9.26
C LEU A 71 18.30 -17.69 9.12
N LEU A 72 18.66 -17.18 7.94
CA LEU A 72 18.63 -15.74 7.65
C LEU A 72 17.22 -15.14 7.83
N ASN A 73 16.18 -15.90 7.51
CA ASN A 73 14.81 -15.46 7.74
C ASN A 73 14.45 -15.46 9.24
N LEU A 74 14.95 -16.44 10.00
CA LEU A 74 14.77 -16.51 11.45
C LEU A 74 15.48 -15.38 12.18
N THR A 75 16.68 -14.97 11.77
CA THR A 75 17.41 -13.85 12.40
C THR A 75 16.70 -12.51 12.20
N ILE A 76 16.06 -12.32 11.05
CA ILE A 76 15.21 -11.16 10.78
C ILE A 76 14.01 -11.14 11.73
N ILE A 77 13.36 -12.30 11.96
CA ILE A 77 12.22 -12.45 12.88
C ILE A 77 12.69 -12.29 14.34
N SER A 78 13.82 -12.86 14.72
CA SER A 78 14.31 -12.82 16.11
C SER A 78 14.80 -11.43 16.51
N GLY A 79 15.37 -10.65 15.57
CA GLY A 79 15.65 -9.23 15.78
C GLY A 79 14.40 -8.38 16.06
N GLN A 80 13.20 -8.88 15.74
CA GLN A 80 11.92 -8.22 16.03
C GLN A 80 11.33 -8.63 17.39
N ILE A 81 11.64 -9.82 17.91
CA ILE A 81 11.20 -10.28 19.24
C ILE A 81 11.82 -9.41 20.36
N SER A 82 12.98 -8.80 20.11
CA SER A 82 13.67 -7.89 21.03
C SER A 82 13.04 -6.48 21.14
N GLY A 83 11.80 -6.27 20.66
CA GLY A 83 11.00 -5.08 20.99
C GLY A 83 10.64 -4.14 19.83
N ALA A 84 10.94 -4.49 18.57
CA ALA A 84 10.52 -3.69 17.42
C ALA A 84 9.13 -4.13 16.91
N PRO A 85 8.14 -3.22 16.80
CA PRO A 85 6.78 -3.60 16.41
C PRO A 85 6.71 -4.25 15.02
N LEU A 86 5.78 -5.20 14.85
CA LEU A 86 5.48 -5.98 13.63
C LEU A 86 5.14 -5.16 12.36
N GLN A 87 5.15 -3.83 12.48
CA GLN A 87 4.91 -2.85 11.42
C GLN A 87 6.22 -2.11 11.01
N THR A 88 7.39 -2.68 11.25
CA THR A 88 8.64 -2.14 10.70
C THR A 88 8.71 -2.37 9.20
N TRP A 89 8.19 -1.38 8.51
CA TRP A 89 8.48 -1.00 7.14
C TRP A 89 9.94 -1.22 6.76
N LEU A 90 10.21 -2.14 5.82
CA LEU A 90 11.54 -2.25 5.24
C LEU A 90 11.77 -1.12 4.24
N SER A 91 12.93 -0.50 4.32
CA SER A 91 13.38 0.41 3.27
C SER A 91 13.59 -0.37 1.97
N ASP A 92 13.33 0.29 0.84
CA ASP A 92 13.45 -0.26 -0.50
C ASP A 92 14.77 -1.02 -0.71
N GLY A 93 15.90 -0.43 -0.29
CA GLY A 93 17.22 -1.06 -0.40
C GLY A 93 17.39 -2.33 0.43
N LYS A 94 16.83 -2.39 1.65
CA LYS A 94 16.90 -3.60 2.49
C LYS A 94 16.09 -4.74 1.86
N ALA A 95 14.91 -4.42 1.32
CA ALA A 95 14.10 -5.40 0.59
C ALA A 95 14.80 -5.87 -0.70
N ALA A 96 15.48 -4.97 -1.41
CA ALA A 96 16.25 -5.31 -2.61
C ALA A 96 17.39 -6.28 -2.31
N VAL A 97 18.15 -6.02 -1.23
CA VAL A 97 19.23 -6.93 -0.77
C VAL A 97 18.65 -8.29 -0.41
N GLN A 98 17.52 -8.33 0.30
CA GLN A 98 16.89 -9.58 0.68
C GLN A 98 16.45 -10.42 -0.54
N LEU A 99 15.78 -9.79 -1.52
CA LEU A 99 15.40 -10.46 -2.76
C LEU A 99 16.63 -10.86 -3.59
N GLY A 100 17.70 -10.06 -3.56
CA GLY A 100 18.97 -10.39 -4.19
C GLY A 100 19.60 -11.65 -3.60
N LEU A 101 19.60 -11.77 -2.28
CA LEU A 101 20.06 -12.98 -1.59
C LEU A 101 19.20 -14.20 -1.96
N ASP A 102 17.88 -14.03 -2.10
CA ASP A 102 16.99 -15.11 -2.58
C ASP A 102 17.34 -15.54 -4.01
N THR A 103 17.55 -14.59 -4.92
CA THR A 103 17.97 -14.87 -6.30
C THR A 103 19.29 -15.63 -6.33
N VAL A 104 20.29 -15.20 -5.55
CA VAL A 104 21.61 -15.86 -5.51
C VAL A 104 21.50 -17.26 -4.89
N GLN A 105 20.77 -17.42 -3.78
CA GLN A 105 20.57 -18.71 -3.14
C GLN A 105 19.86 -19.71 -4.05
N LEU A 106 18.78 -19.28 -4.73
CA LEU A 106 18.09 -20.10 -5.71
C LEU A 106 19.02 -20.46 -6.87
N SER A 107 19.83 -19.51 -7.35
CA SER A 107 20.80 -19.76 -8.42
C SER A 107 21.86 -20.77 -8.01
N LEU A 108 22.38 -20.71 -6.78
CA LEU A 108 23.31 -21.72 -6.24
C LEU A 108 22.65 -23.10 -6.15
N LEU A 109 21.38 -23.16 -5.75
CA LEU A 109 20.65 -24.43 -5.71
C LEU A 109 20.44 -25.01 -7.11
N LEU A 110 20.09 -24.16 -8.09
CA LEU A 110 19.99 -24.56 -9.50
C LEU A 110 21.34 -25.01 -10.06
N PHE A 111 22.43 -24.32 -9.72
CA PHE A 111 23.79 -24.70 -10.10
C PHE A 111 24.10 -26.15 -9.67
N LEU A 112 23.77 -26.53 -8.44
CA LEU A 112 23.97 -27.88 -7.90
C LEU A 112 23.04 -28.94 -8.49
N THR A 113 21.96 -28.53 -9.14
CA THR A 113 20.85 -29.40 -9.57
C THR A 113 20.60 -29.35 -11.07
N GLY A 114 21.63 -29.04 -11.87
CA GLY A 114 21.57 -29.13 -13.34
C GLY A 114 21.39 -27.81 -14.09
N GLY A 115 21.55 -26.66 -13.43
CA GLY A 115 21.52 -25.34 -14.06
C GLY A 115 20.16 -24.99 -14.66
N LEU A 116 20.15 -24.47 -15.89
CA LEU A 116 18.91 -24.09 -16.59
C LEU A 116 18.09 -25.28 -17.10
N ILE A 117 18.66 -26.49 -17.12
CA ILE A 117 17.93 -27.71 -17.45
C ILE A 117 16.93 -28.06 -16.34
N ASN A 118 17.21 -27.61 -15.11
CA ASN A 118 16.33 -27.83 -14.00
C ASN A 118 14.97 -27.13 -14.23
N PRO A 119 13.83 -27.84 -14.14
CA PRO A 119 12.51 -27.25 -14.41
C PRO A 119 12.16 -26.10 -13.44
N PHE A 120 12.78 -26.06 -12.26
CA PHE A 120 12.62 -24.98 -11.30
C PHE A 120 13.40 -23.70 -11.67
N ALA A 121 14.16 -23.67 -12.76
CA ALA A 121 14.85 -22.45 -13.24
C ALA A 121 13.88 -21.28 -13.46
N VAL A 122 12.63 -21.56 -13.80
CA VAL A 122 11.56 -20.56 -13.94
C VAL A 122 11.27 -19.80 -12.64
N LEU A 123 11.62 -20.36 -11.46
CA LEU A 123 11.40 -19.71 -10.17
C LEU A 123 12.29 -18.49 -9.97
N ILE A 124 13.37 -18.32 -10.75
CA ILE A 124 14.17 -17.10 -10.76
C ILE A 124 13.29 -15.89 -11.11
N LEU A 125 12.20 -16.07 -11.87
CA LEU A 125 11.28 -14.98 -12.23
C LEU A 125 10.48 -14.43 -11.03
N ALA A 126 10.34 -15.20 -9.94
CA ALA A 126 9.47 -14.81 -8.82
C ALA A 126 10.01 -13.59 -8.03
N PRO A 127 11.30 -13.55 -7.62
CA PRO A 127 11.89 -12.35 -7.02
C PRO A 127 11.78 -11.09 -7.89
N ILE A 128 11.96 -11.21 -9.21
CA ILE A 128 11.79 -10.07 -10.15
C ILE A 128 10.34 -9.60 -10.16
N THR A 129 9.38 -10.53 -10.18
CA THR A 129 7.96 -10.19 -10.18
C THR A 129 7.57 -9.42 -8.92
N ILE A 130 8.06 -9.84 -7.76
CA ILE A 130 7.86 -9.14 -6.50
C ILE A 130 8.54 -7.76 -6.51
N ALA A 131 9.78 -7.67 -7.00
CA ALA A 131 10.48 -6.39 -7.11
C ALA A 131 9.76 -5.41 -8.04
N ALA A 132 9.34 -5.86 -9.22
CA ALA A 132 8.69 -5.00 -10.21
C ALA A 132 7.34 -4.43 -9.73
N THR A 133 6.64 -5.15 -8.85
CA THR A 133 5.34 -4.73 -8.29
C THR A 133 5.49 -3.86 -7.04
N VAL A 134 6.50 -4.12 -6.21
CA VAL A 134 6.58 -3.51 -4.87
C VAL A 134 7.75 -2.54 -4.71
N LEU A 135 8.90 -2.77 -5.35
CA LEU A 135 10.10 -1.96 -5.16
C LEU A 135 10.17 -0.76 -6.12
N SER A 136 11.07 0.15 -5.80
CA SER A 136 11.42 1.29 -6.66
C SER A 136 12.02 0.81 -7.98
N ARG A 137 11.86 1.63 -9.03
CA ARG A 137 12.40 1.35 -10.37
C ARG A 137 13.90 1.02 -10.34
N ARG A 138 14.66 1.73 -9.49
CA ARG A 138 16.12 1.54 -9.37
C ARG A 138 16.46 0.16 -8.83
N SER A 139 15.82 -0.23 -7.72
CA SER A 139 16.05 -1.53 -7.09
C SER A 139 15.60 -2.69 -7.99
N THR A 140 14.49 -2.53 -8.71
CA THR A 140 14.03 -3.51 -9.71
C THR A 140 15.02 -3.68 -10.86
N ILE A 141 15.61 -2.59 -11.37
CA ILE A 141 16.64 -2.67 -12.41
C ILE A 141 17.89 -3.41 -11.89
N ILE A 142 18.35 -3.07 -10.69
CA ILE A 142 19.51 -3.72 -10.07
C ILE A 142 19.26 -5.22 -9.90
N LEU A 143 18.09 -5.61 -9.38
CA LEU A 143 17.73 -7.02 -9.20
C LEU A 143 17.55 -7.75 -10.54
N GLY A 144 17.01 -7.07 -11.55
CA GLY A 144 16.91 -7.57 -12.92
C GLY A 144 18.28 -7.89 -13.50
N ILE A 145 19.25 -6.98 -13.39
CA ILE A 145 20.64 -7.19 -13.83
C ILE A 145 21.29 -8.35 -13.07
N LEU A 146 21.10 -8.43 -11.75
CA LEU A 146 21.60 -9.54 -10.95
C LEU A 146 21.04 -10.88 -11.46
N SER A 147 19.74 -10.94 -11.72
CA SER A 147 19.07 -12.16 -12.16
C SER A 147 19.48 -12.59 -13.57
N ILE A 148 19.63 -11.63 -14.50
CA ILE A 148 20.17 -11.86 -15.84
C ILE A 148 21.60 -12.41 -15.75
N THR A 149 22.41 -11.85 -14.87
CA THR A 149 23.78 -12.34 -14.60
C THR A 149 23.76 -13.77 -14.09
N CYS A 150 22.92 -14.08 -13.10
CA CYS A 150 22.77 -15.43 -12.57
C CYS A 150 22.30 -16.44 -13.63
N ILE A 151 21.28 -16.11 -14.41
CA ILE A 151 20.77 -16.96 -15.51
C ILE A 151 21.86 -17.21 -16.55
N SER A 152 22.62 -16.18 -16.89
CA SER A 152 23.73 -16.30 -17.84
C SER A 152 24.83 -17.19 -17.29
N LEU A 153 25.21 -17.02 -16.02
CA LEU A 153 26.16 -17.92 -15.36
C LEU A 153 25.68 -19.37 -15.38
N LEU A 154 24.40 -19.62 -15.07
CA LEU A 154 23.80 -20.95 -15.04
C LEU A 154 23.67 -21.62 -16.42
N ALA A 155 23.65 -20.83 -17.51
CA ALA A 155 23.62 -21.38 -18.87
C ALA A 155 24.97 -22.00 -19.25
N PHE A 156 26.08 -21.38 -18.82
CA PHE A 156 27.44 -21.79 -19.18
C PHE A 156 28.11 -22.65 -18.10
N TRP A 157 27.80 -22.41 -16.82
CA TRP A 157 28.39 -23.07 -15.67
C TRP A 157 27.32 -23.62 -14.75
N TYR A 158 27.24 -24.95 -14.68
CA TYR A 158 26.40 -25.69 -13.75
C TYR A 158 27.01 -27.06 -13.49
N LEU A 159 26.63 -27.71 -12.40
CA LEU A 159 26.98 -29.09 -12.14
C LEU A 159 26.04 -29.98 -12.97
N PRO A 160 26.55 -30.68 -14.01
CA PRO A 160 25.70 -31.55 -14.81
C PRO A 160 25.18 -32.68 -13.93
N LEU A 161 23.90 -32.99 -14.10
CA LEU A 161 23.28 -34.08 -13.39
C LEU A 161 23.90 -35.42 -13.85
N PRO A 162 24.11 -36.39 -12.95
CA PRO A 162 24.64 -37.70 -13.29
C PRO A 162 23.56 -38.57 -13.98
N ILE A 163 23.08 -38.13 -15.15
CA ILE A 163 22.24 -38.93 -16.05
C ILE A 163 23.18 -39.62 -17.03
N PRO A 164 23.03 -40.93 -17.27
CA PRO A 164 23.69 -41.58 -18.39
C PRO A 164 23.32 -40.88 -19.71
N PRO A 165 24.28 -40.39 -20.50
CA PRO A 165 24.02 -39.63 -21.72
C PRO A 165 23.21 -40.42 -22.76
N ASP A 166 23.24 -41.75 -22.66
CA ASP A 166 22.56 -42.70 -23.53
C ASP A 166 21.03 -42.68 -23.39
N ILE A 167 20.53 -42.20 -22.25
CA ILE A 167 19.08 -42.17 -21.92
C ILE A 167 18.48 -40.80 -22.24
N PHE A 168 19.25 -39.72 -22.03
CA PHE A 168 18.74 -38.36 -22.17
C PHE A 168 19.86 -37.37 -22.52
N TYR A 169 19.93 -37.01 -23.80
CA TYR A 169 20.83 -35.98 -24.31
C TYR A 169 20.06 -34.68 -24.57
N ILE A 170 20.51 -33.57 -23.96
CA ILE A 170 19.95 -32.25 -24.23
C ILE A 170 20.89 -31.49 -25.17
N PRO A 171 20.46 -31.18 -26.41
CA PRO A 171 21.24 -30.36 -27.32
C PRO A 171 21.53 -28.97 -26.73
N PRO A 172 22.74 -28.42 -26.88
CA PRO A 172 23.08 -27.08 -26.37
C PRO A 172 22.14 -25.97 -26.86
N VAL A 173 21.59 -26.12 -28.07
CA VAL A 173 20.60 -25.18 -28.62
C VAL A 173 19.33 -25.09 -27.76
N TYR A 174 18.94 -26.16 -27.07
CA TYR A 174 17.80 -26.16 -26.16
C TYR A 174 18.09 -25.31 -24.91
N ILE A 175 19.30 -25.40 -24.37
CA ILE A 175 19.74 -24.57 -23.22
C ILE A 175 19.76 -23.09 -23.62
N VAL A 176 20.25 -22.77 -24.83
CA VAL A 176 20.20 -21.40 -25.38
C VAL A 176 18.74 -20.93 -25.51
N GLY A 177 17.83 -21.80 -25.97
CA GLY A 177 16.40 -21.51 -26.03
C GLY A 177 15.81 -21.15 -24.66
N ILE A 178 16.12 -21.93 -23.62
CA ILE A 178 15.70 -21.65 -22.24
C ILE A 178 16.31 -20.33 -21.75
N TRP A 179 17.60 -20.11 -22.01
CA TRP A 179 18.30 -18.89 -21.62
C TRP A 179 17.64 -17.65 -22.23
N VAL A 180 17.43 -17.62 -23.56
CA VAL A 180 16.72 -16.53 -24.24
C VAL A 180 15.30 -16.36 -23.68
N ALA A 181 14.56 -17.45 -23.51
CA ALA A 181 13.19 -17.39 -22.99
C ALA A 181 13.12 -16.76 -21.59
N LEU A 182 14.04 -17.13 -20.68
CA LEU A 182 14.10 -16.56 -19.34
C LEU A 182 14.52 -15.08 -19.35
N LEU A 183 15.47 -14.69 -20.20
CA LEU A 183 15.85 -13.28 -20.36
C LEU A 183 14.68 -12.44 -20.88
N THR A 184 14.01 -12.91 -21.92
CA THR A 184 12.80 -12.26 -22.45
C THR A 184 11.71 -12.18 -21.40
N ALA A 185 11.48 -13.26 -20.64
CA ALA A 185 10.50 -13.28 -19.56
C ALA A 185 10.82 -12.25 -18.46
N ILE A 186 12.08 -12.11 -18.04
CA ILE A 186 12.49 -11.08 -17.08
C ILE A 186 12.14 -9.68 -17.61
N ILE A 187 12.52 -9.38 -18.86
CA ILE A 187 12.31 -8.05 -19.45
C ILE A 187 10.81 -7.75 -19.54
N LEU A 188 10.02 -8.70 -20.05
CA LEU A 188 8.58 -8.54 -20.20
C LEU A 188 7.88 -8.40 -18.85
N LEU A 189 8.14 -9.32 -17.91
CA LEU A 189 7.52 -9.29 -16.58
C LEU A 189 7.90 -8.04 -15.82
N ALA A 190 9.18 -7.64 -15.83
CA ALA A 190 9.62 -6.42 -15.15
C ALA A 190 8.92 -5.18 -15.72
N THR A 191 8.82 -5.07 -17.04
CA THR A 191 8.21 -3.91 -17.71
C THR A 191 6.70 -3.87 -17.49
N TYR A 192 6.01 -5.00 -17.74
CA TYR A 192 4.55 -5.09 -17.63
C TYR A 192 4.08 -4.90 -16.18
N ASN A 193 4.71 -5.59 -15.22
CA ASN A 193 4.35 -5.47 -13.81
C ASN A 193 4.61 -4.06 -13.29
N TRP A 194 5.71 -3.41 -13.71
CA TRP A 194 5.97 -2.03 -13.35
C TRP A 194 4.90 -1.08 -13.91
N TYR A 195 4.53 -1.24 -15.18
CA TYR A 195 3.47 -0.44 -15.81
C TYR A 195 2.12 -0.64 -15.10
N LEU A 196 1.78 -1.88 -14.75
CA LEU A 196 0.55 -2.22 -14.06
C LEU A 196 0.52 -1.65 -12.64
N ALA A 197 1.61 -1.79 -11.90
CA ALA A 197 1.75 -1.22 -10.55
C ALA A 197 1.63 0.31 -10.56
N GLU A 198 2.27 0.97 -11.53
CA GLU A 198 2.18 2.42 -11.65
C GLU A 198 0.79 2.91 -12.05
N SER A 199 0.13 2.19 -12.96
CA SER A 199 -1.25 2.49 -13.34
C SER A 199 -2.21 2.32 -12.17
N GLY A 200 -2.04 1.27 -11.37
CA GLY A 200 -2.80 1.07 -10.12
C GLY A 200 -2.56 2.19 -9.10
N ARG A 201 -1.30 2.61 -8.90
CA ARG A 201 -0.95 3.73 -8.01
C ARG A 201 -1.61 5.03 -8.44
N ARG A 202 -1.64 5.32 -9.75
CA ARG A 202 -2.31 6.52 -10.29
C ARG A 202 -3.82 6.49 -10.04
N MET A 203 -4.46 5.36 -10.30
CA MET A 203 -5.91 5.21 -10.08
C MET A 203 -6.26 5.36 -8.59
N SER A 204 -5.47 4.75 -7.70
CA SER A 204 -5.69 4.86 -6.25
C SER A 204 -5.53 6.29 -5.75
N ARG A 205 -4.57 7.07 -6.28
CA ARG A 205 -4.41 8.48 -5.94
C ARG A 205 -5.60 9.31 -6.41
N ALA A 206 -6.00 9.15 -7.67
CA ALA A 206 -7.15 9.85 -8.21
C ALA A 206 -8.44 9.57 -7.42
N LEU A 207 -8.67 8.32 -7.00
CA LEU A 207 -9.80 7.96 -6.15
C LEU A 207 -9.73 8.61 -4.76
N SER A 208 -8.54 8.64 -4.15
CA SER A 208 -8.34 9.30 -2.85
C SER A 208 -8.63 10.80 -2.95
N ASP A 209 -8.19 11.44 -4.03
CA ASP A 209 -8.40 12.87 -4.24
C ASP A 209 -9.89 13.19 -4.45
N THR A 210 -10.61 12.37 -5.24
CA THR A 210 -12.06 12.56 -5.44
C THR A 210 -12.87 12.29 -4.18
N GLN A 211 -12.51 11.27 -3.39
CA GLN A 211 -13.15 11.03 -2.09
C GLN A 211 -12.95 12.21 -1.14
N THR A 212 -11.76 12.80 -1.13
CA THR A 212 -11.45 13.97 -0.30
C THR A 212 -12.26 15.19 -0.74
N ALA A 213 -12.37 15.42 -2.05
CA ALA A 213 -13.19 16.50 -2.61
C ALA A 213 -14.69 16.32 -2.31
N LEU A 214 -15.22 15.11 -2.50
CA LEU A 214 -16.62 14.79 -2.21
C LEU A 214 -16.95 14.95 -0.72
N ALA A 215 -16.07 14.47 0.17
CA ALA A 215 -16.22 14.64 1.61
C ALA A 215 -16.26 16.12 2.01
N ARG A 216 -15.46 16.96 1.36
CA ARG A 216 -15.47 18.41 1.57
C ARG A 216 -16.79 19.04 1.11
N GLU A 217 -17.28 18.67 -0.07
CA GLU A 217 -18.55 19.17 -0.62
C GLU A 217 -19.75 18.76 0.23
N GLN A 218 -19.81 17.49 0.66
CA GLN A 218 -20.85 17.00 1.56
C GLN A 218 -20.86 17.74 2.90
N ARG A 219 -19.67 18.03 3.46
CA ARG A 219 -19.55 18.79 4.71
C ARG A 219 -20.07 20.22 4.54
N LEU A 220 -19.71 20.90 3.45
CA LEU A 220 -20.21 22.25 3.16
C LEU A 220 -21.72 22.27 2.93
N SER A 221 -22.26 21.29 2.20
CA SER A 221 -23.71 21.18 1.97
C SER A 221 -24.48 20.93 3.27
N ALA A 222 -23.99 20.02 4.13
CA ALA A 222 -24.59 19.76 5.43
C ALA A 222 -24.55 20.99 6.36
N MET A 223 -23.44 21.72 6.39
CA MET A 223 -23.33 22.97 7.14
C MET A 223 -24.26 24.05 6.59
N GLY A 224 -24.36 24.20 5.27
CA GLY A 224 -25.29 25.13 4.64
C GLY A 224 -26.74 24.81 4.98
N GLY A 225 -27.15 23.54 4.86
CA GLY A 225 -28.50 23.10 5.23
C GLY A 225 -28.83 23.37 6.70
N LEU A 226 -27.89 23.09 7.62
CA LEU A 226 -28.06 23.41 9.05
C LEU A 226 -28.10 24.91 9.32
N ALA A 227 -27.24 25.71 8.68
CA ALA A 227 -27.23 27.16 8.83
C ALA A 227 -28.55 27.78 8.37
N THR A 228 -29.07 27.36 7.21
CA THR A 228 -30.38 27.80 6.72
C THR A 228 -31.51 27.37 7.65
N ALA A 229 -31.51 26.13 8.14
CA ALA A 229 -32.53 25.64 9.07
C ALA A 229 -32.51 26.42 10.39
N VAL A 230 -31.33 26.63 10.99
CA VAL A 230 -31.16 27.40 12.23
C VAL A 230 -31.57 28.86 12.05
N ALA A 231 -31.21 29.49 10.93
CA ALA A 231 -31.62 30.85 10.62
C ALA A 231 -33.16 30.99 10.50
N HIS A 232 -33.83 29.99 9.93
CA HIS A 232 -35.29 29.99 9.82
C HIS A 232 -35.98 29.77 11.18
N GLU A 233 -35.54 28.79 11.97
CA GLU A 233 -36.14 28.48 13.27
C GLU A 233 -35.87 29.56 14.34
N LEU A 234 -34.70 30.20 14.34
CA LEU A 234 -34.38 31.30 15.27
C LEU A 234 -34.83 32.69 14.77
N GLY A 235 -35.04 32.86 13.46
CA GLY A 235 -35.49 34.12 12.89
C GLY A 235 -36.87 34.54 13.38
N SER A 236 -37.79 33.59 13.54
CA SER A 236 -39.15 33.84 14.04
C SER A 236 -39.18 34.36 15.49
N PRO A 237 -38.58 33.70 16.50
CA PRO A 237 -38.57 34.20 17.87
C PRO A 237 -37.80 35.51 18.03
N LEU A 238 -36.70 35.72 17.29
CA LEU A 238 -35.99 37.00 17.29
C LEU A 238 -36.85 38.15 16.75
N ASN A 239 -37.62 37.89 15.69
CA ASN A 239 -38.55 38.88 15.16
C ASN A 239 -39.66 39.21 16.16
N THR A 240 -40.19 38.20 16.86
CA THR A 240 -41.16 38.42 17.93
C THR A 240 -40.57 39.26 19.07
N ILE A 241 -39.34 38.95 19.53
CA ILE A 241 -38.64 39.73 20.56
C ILE A 241 -38.44 41.18 20.10
N SER A 242 -38.02 41.40 18.85
CA SER A 242 -37.79 42.73 18.28
C SER A 242 -39.08 43.56 18.22
N VAL A 243 -40.20 42.95 17.81
CA VAL A 243 -41.51 43.62 17.76
C VAL A 243 -41.99 44.00 19.17
N VAL A 244 -41.94 43.05 20.12
CA VAL A 244 -42.36 43.31 21.51
C VAL A 244 -41.47 44.37 22.15
N ALA A 245 -40.15 44.34 21.93
CA ALA A 245 -39.24 45.36 22.43
C ALA A 245 -39.54 46.74 21.83
N LYS A 246 -39.85 46.83 20.53
CA LYS A 246 -40.29 48.09 19.88
C LYS A 246 -41.64 48.59 20.37
N GLU A 247 -42.59 47.71 20.68
CA GLU A 247 -43.86 48.13 21.29
C GLU A 247 -43.63 48.72 22.69
N ILE A 248 -42.81 48.06 23.50
CA ILE A 248 -42.41 48.55 24.83
C ILE A 248 -41.69 49.90 24.71
N ASP A 249 -40.78 50.06 23.75
CA ASP A 249 -40.04 51.31 23.51
C ASP A 249 -41.00 52.49 23.21
N ASN A 250 -42.04 52.26 22.41
CA ASN A 250 -43.03 53.28 22.05
C ASN A 250 -43.98 53.66 23.22
N ASP A 251 -44.17 52.76 24.19
CA ASP A 251 -45.09 52.97 25.33
C ASP A 251 -44.40 53.58 26.56
N ILE A 252 -43.07 53.66 26.58
CA ILE A 252 -42.28 54.20 27.69
C ILE A 252 -41.95 55.69 27.46
N SER A 253 -42.00 56.51 28.50
CA SER A 253 -41.57 57.92 28.45
C SER A 253 -40.04 58.06 28.38
N ASP A 254 -39.51 59.04 27.64
CA ASP A 254 -38.06 59.28 27.47
C ASP A 254 -37.25 59.39 28.78
N ASP A 255 -37.86 59.80 29.90
CA ASP A 255 -37.21 59.90 31.23
C ASP A 255 -37.24 58.58 32.05
N SER A 256 -37.71 57.49 31.45
CA SER A 256 -37.80 56.20 32.13
C SER A 256 -36.43 55.55 32.29
N PRO A 257 -36.10 55.00 33.47
CA PRO A 257 -34.85 54.28 33.69
C PRO A 257 -34.72 52.99 32.87
N LEU A 258 -35.78 52.54 32.18
CA LEU A 258 -35.80 51.33 31.35
C LEU A 258 -35.56 51.57 29.86
N ALA A 259 -35.53 52.84 29.40
CA ALA A 259 -35.41 53.16 27.97
C ALA A 259 -34.11 52.61 27.34
N GLU A 260 -32.98 52.73 28.04
CA GLU A 260 -31.68 52.24 27.58
C GLU A 260 -31.64 50.70 27.43
N ASP A 261 -32.27 49.98 28.37
CA ASP A 261 -32.33 48.52 28.33
C ASP A 261 -33.22 48.01 27.17
N VAL A 262 -34.28 48.74 26.83
CA VAL A 262 -35.20 48.39 25.73
C VAL A 262 -34.54 48.63 24.37
N ASP A 263 -33.85 49.76 24.19
CA ASP A 263 -33.07 50.02 22.98
C ASP A 263 -31.93 48.99 22.79
N LEU A 264 -31.31 48.55 23.90
CA LEU A 264 -30.36 47.45 23.87
C LEU A 264 -31.02 46.14 23.39
N LEU A 265 -32.22 45.80 23.86
CA LEU A 265 -32.94 44.60 23.39
C LEU A 265 -33.27 44.66 21.90
N VAL A 266 -33.73 45.81 21.40
CA VAL A 266 -34.01 46.02 19.97
C VAL A 266 -32.72 45.84 19.17
N SER A 267 -31.65 46.54 19.52
CA SER A 267 -30.38 46.48 18.80
C SER A 267 -29.74 45.08 18.83
N GLN A 268 -29.79 44.36 19.96
CA GLN A 268 -29.28 42.99 20.04
C GLN A 268 -30.13 42.00 19.22
N SER A 269 -31.46 42.15 19.22
CA SER A 269 -32.35 41.29 18.43
C SER A 269 -32.11 41.44 16.91
N GLU A 270 -31.92 42.67 16.44
CA GLU A 270 -31.59 42.97 15.05
C GLU A 270 -30.20 42.44 14.68
N ARG A 271 -29.21 42.64 15.55
CA ARG A 271 -27.84 42.12 15.35
C ARG A 271 -27.79 40.60 15.29
N CYS A 272 -28.51 39.90 16.16
CA CYS A 272 -28.62 38.43 16.09
C CYS A 272 -29.24 37.97 14.77
N ARG A 273 -30.23 38.70 14.25
CA ARG A 273 -30.87 38.40 12.97
C ARG A 273 -29.89 38.59 11.80
N GLU A 274 -29.10 39.66 11.81
CA GLU A 274 -28.07 39.90 10.79
C GLU A 274 -26.99 38.82 10.79
N ILE A 275 -26.50 38.42 11.97
CA ILE A 275 -25.49 37.35 12.10
C ILE A 275 -26.03 36.01 11.55
N LEU A 276 -27.28 35.67 11.85
CA LEU A 276 -27.92 34.45 11.35
C LEU A 276 -28.15 34.48 9.83
N ALA A 277 -28.54 35.64 9.28
CA ALA A 277 -28.70 35.82 7.84
C ALA A 277 -27.35 35.67 7.10
N ALA A 278 -26.29 36.26 7.64
CA ALA A 278 -24.93 36.13 7.10
C ALA A 278 -24.42 34.68 7.14
N LEU A 279 -24.74 33.94 8.21
CA LEU A 279 -24.39 32.51 8.33
C LEU A 279 -25.10 31.65 7.27
N ALA A 280 -26.36 31.96 6.94
CA ALA A 280 -27.14 31.23 5.95
C ALA A 280 -26.71 31.51 4.51
N GLU A 281 -26.25 32.73 4.20
CA GLU A 281 -25.81 33.12 2.85
C GLU A 281 -24.39 32.67 2.50
N ARG A 282 -23.49 32.51 3.49
CA ARG A 282 -22.06 32.20 3.25
C ARG A 282 -21.48 31.13 4.20
N PRO A 283 -21.87 29.85 4.06
CA PRO A 283 -21.42 28.77 4.96
C PRO A 283 -19.90 28.46 4.91
N GLY A 284 -19.22 28.85 3.83
CA GLY A 284 -17.81 28.51 3.57
C GLY A 284 -16.79 29.60 3.93
N GLU A 285 -17.22 30.83 4.23
CA GLU A 285 -16.33 31.96 4.53
C GLU A 285 -16.13 32.18 6.04
N SER A 286 -16.98 31.54 6.86
CA SER A 286 -16.95 31.64 8.31
C SER A 286 -15.70 30.99 8.92
N GLU A 287 -15.05 30.04 8.25
CA GLU A 287 -13.81 29.43 8.72
C GLU A 287 -12.66 30.45 8.79
N GLU A 288 -12.64 31.43 7.88
CA GLU A 288 -11.63 32.50 7.85
C GLU A 288 -11.94 33.65 8.81
N THR A 289 -13.21 33.84 9.16
CA THR A 289 -13.67 34.90 10.07
C THR A 289 -13.64 34.45 11.54
N ILE A 290 -13.91 33.18 11.84
CA ILE A 290 -13.90 32.63 13.22
C ILE A 290 -12.47 32.44 13.75
N LEU A 291 -11.47 32.32 12.87
CA LEU A 291 -10.06 32.16 13.23
C LEU A 291 -9.26 33.47 13.29
N ARG A 292 -9.89 34.64 13.13
CA ARG A 292 -9.19 35.92 13.35
C ARG A 292 -8.86 36.07 14.85
N PRO A 293 -7.58 36.19 15.24
CA PRO A 293 -7.22 36.41 16.62
C PRO A 293 -7.79 37.77 17.06
N ILE A 294 -8.54 37.76 18.16
CA ILE A 294 -8.99 38.95 18.85
C ILE A 294 -7.71 39.72 19.26
N PRO A 295 -7.50 40.97 18.79
CA PRO A 295 -6.37 41.76 19.25
C PRO A 295 -6.59 42.05 20.75
N LEU A 296 -5.75 41.45 21.59
CA LEU A 296 -5.65 41.85 22.99
C LEU A 296 -5.00 43.24 23.01
N SER A 297 -5.81 44.25 23.28
CA SER A 297 -5.38 45.59 23.69
C SER A 297 -4.81 45.56 25.10
#